data_AF-A0A923WGC8-F1
#
_entry.id   AF-A0A923WGC8-F1
#
_cell.length_a   1.000
_cell.length_b   1.000
_cell.length_c   1.000
_cell.angle_alpha   90.00
_cell.angle_beta   90.00
_cell.angle_gamma   90.00
#
_symmetry.space_group_name_H-M   'P 1'
#
loop_
_entity.id
_entity.type
_entity.pdbx_description
1 polymer ?
#
loop_
_entity_poly.entity_id
_entity_poly.type
_entity_poly.pdbx_seq_one_letter_code
_entity_poly.pdbx_strand_id
1 'polypeptide(L)'
;MKTILHFLSGILFLCLTAQLQAQSSSTSYVWQKVSENGIWTDENSRMLGSVEANGTLKDSKGSVIGKVVQNNNDTLTYTFSPKGGKKSAIIEKDGTVKDMNGSILYNVAAPDIKGYCNVYDAYGTIIGQVHERQKQKGVCLMYIRTKYTASL
;
A
#
# COMPACT_ATOMS: atom_id res chain seq x y z
N MET A 1 -7.36 63.93 -24.32
CA MET A 1 -8.30 62.87 -23.85
C MET A 1 -7.50 61.56 -23.92
N LYS A 2 -6.80 61.19 -22.85
CA LYS A 2 -7.25 60.36 -21.71
C LYS A 2 -7.55 58.91 -22.11
N THR A 3 -6.55 58.06 -21.78
CA THR A 3 -6.70 56.76 -21.10
C THR A 3 -7.55 55.69 -21.79
N ILE A 4 -6.96 54.98 -22.76
CA ILE A 4 -7.40 53.63 -23.15
C ILE A 4 -6.14 52.79 -23.45
N LEU A 5 -5.31 52.51 -22.45
CA LEU A 5 -4.24 51.50 -22.58
C LEU A 5 -3.82 50.84 -21.26
N HIS A 6 -4.67 50.87 -20.24
CA HIS A 6 -4.36 50.31 -18.92
C HIS A 6 -5.43 49.32 -18.42
N PHE A 7 -5.97 48.47 -19.29
CA PHE A 7 -6.93 47.45 -18.84
C PHE A 7 -6.65 46.01 -19.30
N LEU A 8 -5.73 45.77 -20.24
CA LEU A 8 -5.40 44.41 -20.68
C LEU A 8 -4.20 43.75 -19.96
N SER A 9 -3.45 44.51 -19.15
CA SER A 9 -2.28 43.97 -18.43
C SER A 9 -2.62 43.38 -17.05
N GLY A 10 -3.75 43.78 -16.45
CA GLY A 10 -4.12 43.40 -15.07
C GLY A 10 -4.78 42.02 -14.94
N ILE A 11 -5.38 41.49 -16.00
CA ILE A 11 -6.06 40.17 -15.97
C ILE A 11 -5.07 39.03 -16.24
N LEU A 12 -3.99 39.31 -16.97
CA LEU A 12 -2.96 38.29 -17.26
C LEU A 12 -2.02 38.06 -16.06
N PHE A 13 -1.96 38.99 -15.10
CA PHE A 13 -1.07 38.89 -13.94
C PHE A 13 -1.70 38.18 -12.73
N LEU A 14 -3.04 38.13 -12.66
CA LEU A 14 -3.78 37.43 -11.59
C LEU A 14 -3.90 35.91 -11.81
N CYS A 15 -3.60 35.41 -13.01
CA CYS A 15 -3.54 33.98 -13.28
C CYS A 15 -2.20 33.35 -12.85
N LEU A 16 -1.17 34.16 -12.59
CA LEU A 16 0.14 33.67 -12.16
C LEU A 16 0.18 33.30 -10.66
N THR A 17 -0.80 33.76 -9.87
CA THR A 17 -0.87 33.50 -8.44
C THR A 17 -1.84 32.38 -8.06
N ALA A 18 -2.59 31.81 -9.01
CA ALA A 18 -3.40 30.61 -8.80
C ALA A 18 -2.53 29.34 -8.91
N GLN A 19 -1.64 29.19 -7.94
CA GLN A 19 -1.31 27.94 -7.26
C GLN A 19 -1.50 26.64 -8.09
N LEU A 20 -0.55 26.35 -8.99
CA LEU A 20 -0.07 24.97 -9.13
C LEU A 20 1.21 24.80 -8.32
N GLN A 21 1.11 25.05 -7.02
CA GLN A 21 1.85 24.20 -6.09
C GLN A 21 1.00 22.96 -5.88
N ALA A 22 0.92 22.12 -6.91
CA ALA A 22 0.86 20.69 -6.65
C ALA A 22 2.20 20.34 -6.01
N GLN A 23 2.34 20.68 -4.72
CA GLN A 23 3.32 20.01 -3.89
C GLN A 23 2.76 18.60 -3.80
N SER A 24 3.11 17.78 -4.80
CA SER A 24 3.15 16.35 -4.62
C SER A 24 3.97 16.20 -3.35
N SER A 25 3.30 15.99 -2.23
CA SER A 25 3.95 15.46 -1.06
C SER A 25 4.49 14.12 -1.56
N SER A 26 5.72 14.13 -2.05
CA SER A 26 6.56 12.96 -2.18
C SER A 26 6.85 12.53 -0.75
N THR A 27 5.80 12.10 -0.07
CA THR A 27 5.87 11.06 0.92
C THR A 27 6.56 9.95 0.14
N SER A 28 7.87 9.85 0.32
CA SER A 28 8.71 8.83 -0.29
C SER A 28 8.05 7.51 0.09
N TYR A 29 7.24 6.97 -0.80
CA TYR A 29 6.59 5.71 -0.54
C TYR A 29 7.70 4.69 -0.68
N VAL A 30 8.15 4.15 0.44
CA VAL A 30 9.13 3.08 0.48
C VAL A 30 8.57 1.90 -0.33
N TRP A 31 9.19 1.61 -1.47
CA TRP A 31 8.78 0.51 -2.35
C TRP A 31 9.10 -0.80 -1.67
N GLN A 32 8.07 -1.50 -1.21
CA GLN A 32 8.20 -2.81 -0.59
C GLN A 32 7.99 -3.93 -1.60
N LYS A 33 8.63 -5.06 -1.36
CA LYS A 33 8.49 -6.23 -2.22
C LYS A 33 8.24 -7.47 -1.39
N VAL A 34 7.26 -8.27 -1.79
CA VAL A 34 7.06 -9.62 -1.28
C VAL A 34 7.40 -10.59 -2.40
N SER A 35 8.48 -11.35 -2.19
CA SER A 35 8.97 -12.32 -3.16
C SER A 35 8.05 -13.52 -3.27
N GLU A 36 8.30 -14.34 -4.28
CA GLU A 36 7.61 -15.61 -4.51
C GLU A 36 7.65 -16.56 -3.30
N ASN A 37 8.74 -16.52 -2.52
CA ASN A 37 8.94 -17.33 -1.32
C ASN A 37 8.35 -16.68 -0.06
N GLY A 38 7.59 -15.58 -0.20
CA GLY A 38 6.99 -14.88 0.92
C GLY A 38 7.98 -14.02 1.72
N ILE A 39 9.18 -13.75 1.19
CA ILE A 39 10.14 -12.84 1.84
C ILE A 39 9.74 -11.41 1.56
N TRP A 40 9.58 -10.62 2.61
CA TRP A 40 9.20 -9.22 2.54
C TRP A 40 10.41 -8.33 2.77
N THR A 41 10.69 -7.46 1.81
CA THR A 41 11.84 -6.54 1.82
C THR A 41 11.43 -5.09 1.63
N ASP A 42 12.30 -4.19 2.07
CA ASP A 42 12.25 -2.77 1.74
C ASP A 42 12.85 -2.47 0.35
N GLU A 43 12.96 -1.18 0.02
CA GLU A 43 13.50 -0.67 -1.24
C GLU A 43 14.98 -0.98 -1.43
N ASN A 44 15.71 -1.19 -0.32
CA ASN A 44 17.12 -1.54 -0.29
C ASN A 44 17.34 -3.06 -0.24
N SER A 45 16.29 -3.85 -0.48
CA SER A 45 16.30 -5.32 -0.38
C SER A 45 16.64 -5.85 1.02
N ARG A 46 16.51 -5.04 2.06
CA ARG A 46 16.65 -5.50 3.45
C ARG A 46 15.41 -6.28 3.86
N MET A 47 15.60 -7.44 4.48
CA MET A 47 14.50 -8.25 4.98
C MET A 47 13.77 -7.55 6.12
N LEU A 48 12.47 -7.36 5.95
CA LEU A 48 11.53 -6.81 6.94
C LEU A 48 10.75 -7.92 7.65
N GLY A 49 10.55 -9.05 6.97
CA GLY A 49 9.85 -10.20 7.53
C GLY A 49 9.52 -11.26 6.48
N SER A 50 8.61 -12.15 6.83
CA SER A 50 8.16 -13.22 5.92
C SER A 50 6.71 -13.64 6.18
N VAL A 51 6.10 -14.24 5.17
CA VAL A 51 4.86 -14.99 5.29
C VAL A 51 5.12 -16.47 5.02
N GLU A 52 4.77 -17.31 5.98
CA GLU A 52 4.88 -18.77 5.87
C GLU A 52 3.72 -19.35 5.05
N ALA A 53 3.91 -20.58 4.55
CA ALA A 53 2.88 -21.30 3.80
C ALA A 53 1.57 -21.45 4.57
N ASN A 54 1.64 -21.64 5.88
CA ASN A 54 0.48 -21.72 6.78
C ASN A 54 -0.19 -20.36 7.07
N GLY A 55 0.29 -19.25 6.47
CA GLY A 55 -0.20 -17.89 6.67
C GLY A 55 0.35 -17.16 7.91
N THR A 56 1.26 -17.75 8.68
CA THR A 56 1.94 -17.06 9.79
C THR A 56 2.82 -15.95 9.23
N LEU A 57 2.71 -14.76 9.79
CA LEU A 57 3.58 -13.64 9.46
C LEU A 57 4.64 -13.48 10.54
N LYS A 58 5.89 -13.34 10.12
CA LYS A 58 7.03 -13.10 10.99
C LYS A 58 7.73 -11.81 10.65
N ASP A 59 8.23 -11.11 11.65
CA ASP A 59 9.17 -10.00 11.45
C ASP A 59 10.57 -10.50 11.04
N SER A 60 11.49 -9.56 10.81
CA SER A 60 12.89 -9.84 10.49
C SER A 60 13.66 -10.60 11.59
N LYS A 61 13.17 -10.58 12.84
CA LYS A 61 13.75 -11.28 14.00
C LYS A 61 13.13 -12.66 14.21
N GLY A 62 12.12 -13.03 13.42
CA GLY A 62 11.39 -14.30 13.52
C GLY A 62 10.21 -14.27 14.49
N SER A 63 9.89 -13.14 15.11
CA SER A 63 8.72 -13.01 16.00
C SER A 63 7.45 -13.10 15.17
N VAL A 64 6.45 -13.84 15.67
CA VAL A 64 5.14 -13.88 15.03
C VAL A 64 4.44 -12.55 15.22
N ILE A 65 4.14 -11.88 14.12
CA ILE A 65 3.50 -10.57 14.11
C ILE A 65 2.03 -10.66 13.73
N GLY A 66 1.62 -11.67 12.98
CA GLY A 66 0.23 -11.86 12.58
C GLY A 66 -0.06 -13.22 11.95
N LYS A 67 -1.31 -13.40 11.52
CA LYS A 67 -1.78 -14.64 10.90
C LYS A 67 -2.82 -14.35 9.83
N VAL A 68 -2.62 -14.93 8.65
CA VAL A 68 -3.60 -14.99 7.57
C VAL A 68 -4.31 -16.34 7.66
N VAL A 69 -5.64 -16.31 7.77
CA VAL A 69 -6.49 -17.50 7.92
C VAL A 69 -7.46 -17.56 6.75
N GLN A 70 -7.63 -18.74 6.16
CA GLN A 70 -8.62 -18.96 5.11
C GLN A 70 -10.01 -19.15 5.72
N ASN A 71 -10.99 -18.44 5.16
CA ASN A 71 -12.40 -18.63 5.49
C ASN A 71 -13.07 -19.53 4.44
N ASN A 72 -14.30 -19.95 4.74
CA ASN A 72 -15.09 -20.86 3.91
C ASN A 72 -15.46 -20.32 2.51
N ASN A 73 -15.28 -19.02 2.26
CA ASN A 73 -15.73 -18.33 1.03
C ASN A 73 -14.57 -17.94 0.11
N ASP A 74 -13.44 -18.67 0.10
CA ASP A 74 -12.21 -18.32 -0.64
C ASP A 74 -11.56 -16.97 -0.26
N THR A 75 -12.12 -16.25 0.71
CA THR A 75 -11.54 -15.04 1.29
C THR A 75 -10.61 -15.40 2.44
N LEU A 76 -9.57 -14.60 2.64
CA LEU A 76 -8.70 -14.72 3.80
C LEU A 76 -9.03 -13.60 4.79
N THR A 77 -9.13 -13.94 6.07
CA THR A 77 -9.07 -12.94 7.13
C THR A 77 -7.67 -12.90 7.66
N TYR A 78 -7.08 -11.72 7.58
CA TYR A 78 -5.82 -11.44 8.23
C TYR A 78 -6.08 -10.87 9.61
N THR A 79 -5.35 -11.34 10.62
CA THR A 79 -5.28 -10.75 11.96
C THR A 79 -3.86 -10.30 12.27
N PHE A 80 -3.72 -9.02 12.60
CA PHE A 80 -2.49 -8.43 13.12
C PHE A 80 -2.64 -8.06 14.60
N SER A 81 -1.58 -8.20 15.39
CA SER A 81 -1.56 -7.75 16.80
C SER A 81 -0.38 -6.83 17.12
N PRO A 82 -0.31 -5.60 16.55
CA PRO A 82 0.70 -4.64 16.95
C PRO A 82 0.39 -4.12 18.35
N LYS A 83 1.35 -4.26 19.27
CA LYS A 83 1.31 -3.61 20.60
C LYS A 83 -0.02 -3.78 21.36
N GLY A 84 -0.61 -4.98 21.28
CA GLY A 84 -1.85 -5.32 22.01
C GLY A 84 -3.17 -4.95 21.32
N GLY A 85 -3.14 -4.29 20.16
CA GLY A 85 -4.36 -4.01 19.37
C GLY A 85 -4.60 -5.07 18.31
N LYS A 86 -5.72 -5.80 18.34
CA LYS A 86 -6.10 -6.74 17.27
C LYS A 86 -6.71 -5.97 16.10
N LYS A 87 -6.19 -6.15 14.89
CA LYS A 87 -6.74 -5.57 13.65
C LYS A 87 -6.99 -6.66 12.64
N SER A 88 -8.08 -6.53 11.87
CA SER A 88 -8.46 -7.50 10.88
C SER A 88 -8.85 -6.85 9.55
N ALA A 89 -8.58 -7.56 8.47
CA ALA A 89 -8.97 -7.19 7.11
C ALA A 89 -9.36 -8.45 6.33
N ILE A 90 -10.20 -8.28 5.33
CA ILE A 90 -10.63 -9.32 4.40
C ILE A 90 -9.79 -9.19 3.14
N ILE A 91 -9.23 -10.29 2.66
CA ILE A 91 -8.46 -10.36 1.42
C ILE A 91 -9.23 -11.25 0.45
N GLU A 92 -9.63 -10.65 -0.66
CA GLU A 92 -10.36 -11.29 -1.74
C GLU A 92 -9.42 -12.19 -2.57
N LYS A 93 -10.01 -13.03 -3.43
CA LYS A 93 -9.25 -13.96 -4.29
C LYS A 93 -8.32 -13.28 -5.28
N ASP A 94 -8.65 -12.06 -5.69
CA ASP A 94 -7.83 -11.22 -6.56
C ASP A 94 -6.68 -10.51 -5.81
N GLY A 95 -6.70 -10.52 -4.47
CA GLY A 95 -5.74 -9.83 -3.61
C GLY A 95 -6.25 -8.49 -3.06
N THR A 96 -7.42 -8.02 -3.49
CA THR A 96 -8.06 -6.80 -2.98
C THR A 96 -8.25 -6.91 -1.47
N VAL A 97 -7.84 -5.90 -0.73
CA VAL A 97 -7.92 -5.86 0.73
C VAL A 97 -9.04 -4.90 1.12
N LYS A 98 -9.95 -5.39 1.95
CA LYS A 98 -11.08 -4.65 2.50
C LYS A 98 -11.02 -4.62 4.02
N ASP A 99 -11.54 -3.57 4.63
CA ASP A 99 -11.82 -3.58 6.06
C ASP A 99 -13.01 -4.52 6.40
N MET A 100 -13.31 -4.66 7.69
CA MET A 100 -14.44 -5.49 8.14
C MET A 100 -15.82 -4.93 7.76
N ASN A 101 -15.90 -3.67 7.31
CA ASN A 101 -17.11 -3.02 6.83
C ASN A 101 -17.25 -3.14 5.30
N GLY A 102 -16.27 -3.72 4.60
CA GLY A 102 -16.26 -3.89 3.15
C GLY A 102 -15.61 -2.72 2.38
N SER A 103 -15.08 -1.71 3.05
CA SER A 103 -14.39 -0.60 2.38
C SER A 103 -13.04 -1.07 1.85
N ILE A 104 -12.73 -0.73 0.59
CA ILE A 104 -11.46 -1.09 -0.03
C ILE A 104 -10.32 -0.28 0.61
N LEU A 105 -9.31 -0.99 1.09
CA LEU A 105 -8.07 -0.43 1.62
C LEU A 105 -6.96 -0.45 0.57
N TYR A 106 -6.84 -1.57 -0.16
CA TYR A 106 -5.83 -1.75 -1.19
C TYR A 106 -6.37 -2.56 -2.37
N ASN A 107 -5.93 -2.20 -3.56
CA ASN A 107 -6.17 -2.96 -4.79
C ASN A 107 -4.89 -3.61 -5.27
N VAL A 108 -5.01 -4.75 -5.93
CA VAL A 108 -3.87 -5.50 -6.48
C VAL A 108 -4.05 -5.63 -7.98
N ALA A 109 -3.08 -5.16 -8.76
CA ALA A 109 -3.12 -5.28 -10.20
C ALA A 109 -2.83 -6.72 -10.67
N ALA A 110 -3.13 -6.99 -11.94
CA ALA A 110 -2.68 -8.19 -12.61
C ALA A 110 -1.14 -8.31 -12.55
N PRO A 111 -0.60 -9.53 -12.52
CA PRO A 111 0.85 -9.74 -12.51
C PRO A 111 1.50 -9.26 -13.81
N ASP A 112 2.72 -8.75 -13.69
CA ASP A 112 3.62 -8.51 -14.81
C ASP A 112 4.20 -9.84 -15.37
N ILE A 113 5.03 -9.74 -16.41
CA ILE A 113 5.70 -10.91 -17.03
C ILE A 113 6.59 -11.70 -16.06
N LYS A 114 7.00 -11.10 -14.93
CA LYS A 114 7.82 -11.71 -13.89
C LYS A 114 6.98 -12.25 -12.73
N GLY A 115 5.65 -12.21 -12.84
CA GLY A 115 4.73 -12.68 -11.81
C GLY A 115 4.53 -11.70 -10.65
N TYR A 116 4.90 -10.42 -10.79
CA TYR A 116 4.72 -9.42 -9.73
C TYR A 116 3.50 -8.54 -9.99
N CYS A 117 2.66 -8.42 -8.97
CA CYS A 117 1.49 -7.55 -8.94
C CYS A 117 1.82 -6.26 -8.20
N ASN A 118 1.54 -5.10 -8.80
CA ASN A 118 1.56 -3.83 -8.08
C ASN A 118 0.37 -3.76 -7.10
N VAL A 119 0.63 -3.25 -5.90
CA VAL A 119 -0.39 -2.99 -4.89
C VAL A 119 -0.61 -1.49 -4.79
N TYR A 120 -1.87 -1.09 -4.81
CA TYR A 120 -2.29 0.31 -4.79
C TYR A 120 -3.07 0.61 -3.52
N ASP A 121 -2.86 1.77 -2.93
CA ASP A 121 -3.75 2.29 -1.89
C ASP A 121 -5.07 2.83 -2.44
N ALA A 122 -5.94 3.30 -1.55
CA ALA A 122 -7.22 3.91 -1.90
C ALA A 122 -7.10 5.18 -2.78
N TYR A 123 -5.91 5.80 -2.87
CA TYR A 123 -5.64 6.97 -3.68
C TYR A 123 -5.04 6.63 -5.05
N GLY A 124 -4.81 5.34 -5.33
CA GLY A 124 -4.17 4.88 -6.57
C GLY A 124 -2.65 5.03 -6.56
N THR A 125 -2.03 5.25 -5.41
CA THR A 125 -0.57 5.28 -5.27
C THR A 125 -0.04 3.86 -5.16
N ILE A 126 1.06 3.55 -5.86
CA ILE A 126 1.74 2.25 -5.72
C ILE A 126 2.43 2.20 -4.36
N ILE A 127 2.15 1.13 -3.62
CA ILE A 127 2.68 0.93 -2.28
C ILE A 127 3.68 -0.21 -2.14
N GLY A 128 3.80 -1.02 -3.19
CA GLY A 128 4.71 -2.13 -3.24
C GLY A 128 4.32 -3.15 -4.31
N GLN A 129 5.08 -4.23 -4.37
CA GLN A 129 4.88 -5.36 -5.26
C GLN A 129 4.80 -6.68 -4.52
N VAL A 130 3.85 -7.52 -4.90
CA VAL A 130 3.68 -8.87 -4.35
C VAL A 130 3.76 -9.87 -5.48
N HIS A 131 4.51 -10.95 -5.29
CA HIS A 131 4.48 -12.04 -6.26
C HIS A 131 3.09 -12.68 -6.29
N GLU A 132 2.59 -13.08 -7.46
CA GLU A 132 1.24 -13.59 -7.66
C GLU A 132 0.94 -14.81 -6.78
N ARG A 133 1.93 -15.69 -6.56
CA ARG A 133 1.82 -16.84 -5.64
C ARG A 133 1.55 -16.43 -4.18
N GLN A 134 1.89 -15.20 -3.83
CA GLN A 134 1.70 -14.62 -2.50
C GLN A 134 0.60 -13.56 -2.48
N LYS A 135 -0.15 -13.28 -3.56
CA LYS A 135 -1.06 -12.12 -3.61
C LYS A 135 -2.09 -12.08 -2.47
N GLN A 136 -2.62 -13.22 -2.03
CA GLN A 136 -3.60 -13.23 -0.92
C GLN A 136 -2.95 -13.14 0.46
N LYS A 137 -1.68 -13.55 0.61
CA LYS A 137 -1.01 -13.65 1.92
C LYS A 137 0.04 -12.56 2.14
N GLY A 138 0.71 -12.10 1.09
CA GLY A 138 1.79 -11.13 1.11
C GLY A 138 1.32 -9.69 1.18
N VAL A 139 0.15 -9.36 0.60
CA VAL A 139 -0.37 -7.97 0.59
C VAL A 139 -0.60 -7.44 2.00
N CYS A 140 -0.94 -8.32 2.96
CA CYS A 140 -1.11 -7.91 4.35
C CYS A 140 0.18 -7.37 4.99
N LEU A 141 1.37 -7.80 4.54
CA LEU A 141 2.65 -7.27 5.02
C LEU A 141 2.83 -5.80 4.64
N MET A 142 2.34 -5.41 3.46
CA MET A 142 2.33 -4.00 3.04
C MET A 142 1.37 -3.17 3.90
N TYR A 143 0.20 -3.71 4.24
CA TYR A 143 -0.73 -3.04 5.17
C TYR A 143 -0.09 -2.79 6.53
N ILE A 144 0.64 -3.78 7.08
CA ILE A 144 1.29 -3.66 8.39
C ILE A 144 2.25 -2.49 8.42
N ARG A 145 3.17 -2.42 7.46
CA ARG A 145 4.21 -1.39 7.49
C ARG A 145 3.61 0.00 7.36
N THR A 146 2.68 0.17 6.42
CA THR A 146 2.16 1.47 6.03
C THR A 146 1.32 2.12 7.13
N LYS A 147 0.75 1.31 8.03
CA LYS A 147 -0.01 1.78 9.19
C LYS A 147 0.73 1.73 10.52
N TYR A 148 1.80 0.93 10.66
CA TYR A 148 2.43 0.63 11.96
C TYR A 148 3.96 0.82 11.97
N THR A 149 4.47 1.72 11.13
CA THR A 149 5.90 2.00 10.85
C THR A 149 6.84 2.23 12.04
N ALA A 150 6.35 2.32 13.29
CA ALA A 150 7.16 2.73 14.42
C ALA A 150 7.95 1.63 15.15
N SER A 151 7.70 0.31 14.96
CA SER A 151 8.34 -0.70 15.84
C SER A 151 8.44 -2.15 15.32
N LEU A 152 8.71 -2.37 14.03
CA LEU A 152 9.20 -3.68 13.57
C LEU A 152 10.74 -3.69 13.61
#